data_AF-A0A0D6TJY4-F1
#
_entry.id   AF-A0A0D6TJY4-F1
#
_cell.length_a   1.000
_cell.length_b   1.000
_cell.length_c   1.000
_cell.angle_alpha   90.00
_cell.angle_beta   90.00
_cell.angle_gamma   90.00
#
_symmetry.space_group_name_H-M   'P 1'
#
loop_
_entity.id
_entity.type
_entity.pdbx_description
1 polymer ?
#
loop_
_entity_poly.entity_id
_entity_poly.type
_entity_poly.pdbx_seq_one_letter_code
_entity_poly.pdbx_strand_id
1 'polypeptide(L)'
;MITKEKAKEIAESFIKNRKLEYVRLNHAPVSFYENDEILHGKRKGEILDVYVYHYTMPGVLEETGNLIYLDAKTGEVLCIQTHHWYLDIED
;
A
#
# COMPACT_ATOMS: atom_id res chain seq x y z
N MET A 1 -0.44 17.07 -3.91
CA MET A 1 -0.06 15.91 -3.10
C MET A 1 -1.06 15.78 -1.98
N ILE A 2 -1.56 14.58 -1.71
CA ILE A 2 -2.40 14.29 -0.54
C ILE A 2 -1.55 14.31 0.73
N THR A 3 -2.18 14.33 1.91
CA THR A 3 -1.43 14.24 3.18
C THR A 3 -1.18 12.78 3.56
N LYS A 4 -0.23 12.55 4.49
CA LYS A 4 0.02 11.22 5.07
C LYS A 4 -1.24 10.63 5.74
N GLU A 5 -2.02 11.47 6.42
CA GLU A 5 -3.29 11.07 7.05
C GLU A 5 -4.29 10.63 6.00
N LYS A 6 -4.36 11.34 4.85
CA LYS A 6 -5.24 10.96 3.76
C LYS A 6 -4.79 9.67 3.07
N ALA A 7 -3.50 9.49 2.86
CA ALA A 7 -2.94 8.24 2.31
C ALA A 7 -3.27 7.05 3.23
N LYS A 8 -3.14 7.22 4.55
CA LYS A 8 -3.55 6.24 5.56
C LYS A 8 -5.04 5.89 5.44
N GLU A 9 -5.90 6.90 5.39
CA GLU A 9 -7.36 6.70 5.27
C GLU A 9 -7.73 5.90 4.01
N ILE A 10 -7.08 6.20 2.87
CA ILE A 10 -7.30 5.50 1.60
C ILE A 10 -6.85 4.04 1.71
N ALA A 11 -5.65 3.80 2.24
CA ALA A 11 -5.10 2.46 2.40
C ALA A 11 -5.97 1.58 3.33
N GLU A 12 -6.39 2.12 4.48
CA GLU A 12 -7.26 1.40 5.42
C GLU A 12 -8.65 1.12 4.83
N SER A 13 -9.22 2.08 4.11
CA SER A 13 -10.48 1.91 3.38
C SER A 13 -10.37 0.82 2.31
N PHE A 14 -9.26 0.81 1.56
CA PHE A 14 -8.99 -0.19 0.53
C PHE A 14 -8.92 -1.61 1.13
N ILE A 15 -8.18 -1.78 2.22
CA ILE A 15 -8.05 -3.07 2.94
C ILE A 15 -9.42 -3.56 3.43
N LYS A 16 -10.21 -2.68 4.05
CA LYS A 16 -11.56 -3.01 4.57
C LYS A 16 -12.51 -3.42 3.44
N ASN A 17 -12.49 -2.69 2.32
CA ASN A 17 -13.38 -2.96 1.18
C ASN A 17 -13.06 -4.29 0.48
N ARG A 18 -11.79 -4.70 0.44
CA ARG A 18 -11.36 -6.00 -0.08
C ARG A 18 -11.66 -7.18 0.86
N LYS A 19 -12.32 -6.95 2.01
CA LYS A 19 -12.65 -7.95 3.04
C LYS A 19 -11.45 -8.78 3.47
N LEU A 20 -10.30 -8.14 3.68
CA LEU A 20 -9.17 -8.78 4.31
C LEU A 20 -9.44 -8.89 5.82
N GLU A 21 -10.29 -9.84 6.21
CA GLU A 21 -10.91 -9.98 7.55
C GLU A 21 -9.92 -10.17 8.71
N TYR A 22 -8.63 -10.36 8.42
CA TYR A 22 -7.61 -10.68 9.42
C TYR A 22 -6.54 -9.61 9.62
N VAL A 23 -6.65 -8.42 8.99
CA VAL A 23 -5.57 -7.42 9.05
C VAL A 23 -5.51 -6.72 10.41
N ARG A 24 -4.32 -6.69 11.02
CA ARG A 24 -4.04 -5.84 12.18
C ARG A 24 -3.48 -4.50 11.69
N LEU A 25 -4.34 -3.48 11.69
CA LEU A 25 -3.98 -2.11 11.26
C LEU A 25 -3.30 -1.28 12.37
N ASN A 26 -3.03 -1.87 13.54
CA ASN A 26 -2.60 -1.12 14.71
C ASN A 26 -1.20 -0.52 14.50
N HIS A 27 -1.12 0.81 14.47
CA HIS A 27 0.10 1.62 14.36
C HIS A 27 0.92 1.47 13.06
N ALA A 28 0.27 1.06 11.97
CA ALA A 28 0.83 1.06 10.63
C ALA A 28 1.45 2.42 10.25
N PRO A 29 2.78 2.51 10.04
CA PRO A 29 3.42 3.74 9.60
C PRO A 29 3.12 4.04 8.12
N VAL A 30 3.17 5.33 7.77
CA VAL A 30 3.15 5.80 6.39
C VAL A 30 4.45 6.50 6.07
N SER A 31 5.18 5.95 5.11
CA SER A 31 6.42 6.50 4.58
C SER A 31 6.14 7.29 3.30
N PHE A 32 6.96 8.29 3.03
CA PHE A 32 6.90 9.09 1.81
C PHE A 32 8.22 8.95 1.07
N TYR A 33 8.15 8.71 -0.23
CA TYR A 33 9.31 8.59 -1.10
C TYR A 33 9.12 9.51 -2.31
N GLU A 34 10.12 10.30 -2.62
CA GLU A 34 10.13 11.20 -3.78
C GLU A 34 10.83 10.50 -4.95
N ASN A 35 10.30 10.68 -6.16
CA ASN A 35 10.87 10.13 -7.40
C ASN A 35 11.18 8.62 -7.33
N ASP A 36 10.26 7.82 -6.78
CA ASP A 36 10.40 6.37 -6.70
C ASP A 36 9.97 5.72 -8.03
N GLU A 37 10.75 4.75 -8.52
CA GLU A 37 10.40 4.00 -9.74
C GLU A 37 9.37 2.92 -9.40
N ILE A 38 8.23 2.94 -10.08
CA ILE A 38 7.19 1.94 -9.87
C ILE A 38 7.57 0.64 -10.57
N LEU A 39 7.99 -0.35 -9.80
CA LEU A 39 8.44 -1.64 -10.34
C LEU A 39 7.29 -2.58 -10.75
N HIS A 40 6.13 -2.43 -10.11
CA HIS A 40 4.99 -3.36 -10.19
C HIS A 40 3.66 -2.62 -10.05
N GLY A 41 2.58 -3.18 -10.60
CA GLY A 41 1.26 -2.53 -10.53
C GLY A 41 0.94 -1.58 -11.66
N LYS A 42 -0.07 -0.75 -11.37
CA LYS A 42 -0.41 0.41 -12.19
C LYS A 42 0.78 1.36 -12.25
N ARG A 43 0.94 2.06 -13.38
CA ARG A 43 2.04 3.02 -13.63
C ARG A 43 3.44 2.39 -13.62
N LYS A 44 3.56 1.08 -13.84
CA LYS A 44 4.87 0.41 -13.91
C LYS A 44 5.82 1.09 -14.90
N GLY A 45 7.05 1.37 -14.45
CA GLY A 45 8.10 2.06 -15.21
C GLY A 45 8.02 3.58 -15.15
N GLU A 46 7.02 4.14 -14.50
CA GLU A 46 6.94 5.58 -14.22
C GLU A 46 7.71 5.92 -12.93
N ILE A 47 8.20 7.16 -12.85
CA ILE A 47 8.85 7.72 -11.65
C ILE A 47 7.85 8.67 -11.00
N LEU A 48 7.44 8.36 -9.77
CA LEU A 48 6.38 9.07 -9.05
C LEU A 48 6.78 9.35 -7.59
N ASP A 49 6.20 10.39 -7.01
CA ASP A 49 6.19 10.54 -5.56
C ASP A 49 5.14 9.58 -4.98
N VAL A 50 5.49 8.80 -3.98
CA VAL A 50 4.62 7.75 -3.42
C VAL A 50 4.51 7.81 -1.91
N TYR A 51 3.33 7.45 -1.42
CA TYR A 51 3.13 7.03 -0.03
C TYR A 51 3.12 5.51 0.06
N VAL A 52 3.78 4.97 1.08
CA VAL A 52 3.80 3.53 1.35
C VAL A 52 3.20 3.28 2.72
N TYR A 53 2.10 2.53 2.76
CA TYR A 53 1.40 2.13 3.98
C TYR A 53 1.82 0.72 4.38
N HIS A 54 2.36 0.55 5.59
CA HIS A 54 2.83 -0.74 6.10
C HIS A 54 1.77 -1.39 6.98
N TYR A 55 1.34 -2.60 6.68
CA TYR A 55 0.39 -3.33 7.53
C TYR A 55 0.81 -4.79 7.73
N THR A 56 0.38 -5.38 8.84
CA THR A 56 0.61 -6.80 9.11
C THR A 56 -0.67 -7.61 9.00
N MET A 57 -0.55 -8.81 8.46
CA MET A 57 -1.59 -9.82 8.47
C MET A 57 -1.08 -11.06 9.19
N PRO A 58 -1.92 -11.78 9.95
CA PRO A 58 -1.57 -13.08 10.48
C PRO A 58 -1.35 -14.03 9.32
N GLY A 59 -0.13 -14.53 9.18
CA GLY A 59 0.20 -15.65 8.31
C GLY A 59 -0.06 -16.99 9.02
N VAL A 60 0.34 -18.08 8.37
CA VAL A 60 0.12 -19.45 8.87
C VAL A 60 0.92 -19.73 10.16
N LEU A 61 2.12 -19.15 10.29
CA LEU A 61 3.02 -19.35 11.42
C LEU A 61 3.42 -18.04 12.13
N GLU A 62 3.46 -16.92 11.40
CA GLU A 62 3.90 -15.62 11.90
C GLU A 62 3.14 -14.46 11.22
N GLU A 63 3.21 -13.26 11.80
CA GLU A 63 2.69 -12.06 11.16
C GLU A 63 3.54 -11.71 9.93
N THR A 64 2.89 -11.50 8.79
CA THR A 64 3.54 -11.11 7.53
C THR A 64 3.33 -9.62 7.29
N GLY A 65 4.43 -8.90 7.07
CA GLY A 65 4.41 -7.49 6.66
C GLY A 65 4.07 -7.33 5.17
N ASN A 66 3.16 -6.40 4.88
CA ASN A 66 2.73 -6.04 3.54
C ASN A 66 2.74 -4.52 3.38
N LEU A 67 2.86 -4.07 2.14
CA LEU A 67 2.96 -2.67 1.76
C LEU A 67 1.87 -2.34 0.75
N ILE A 68 1.24 -1.17 0.89
CA ILE A 68 0.40 -0.59 -0.16
C ILE A 68 1.12 0.64 -0.71
N TYR A 69 1.34 0.66 -2.01
CA TYR A 69 1.89 1.81 -2.73
C TYR A 69 0.74 2.70 -3.22
N LEU A 70 0.82 3.99 -2.92
CA LEU A 70 -0.14 5.00 -3.35
C LEU A 70 0.57 6.15 -4.06
N ASP A 71 0.03 6.60 -5.20
CA ASP A 71 0.45 7.84 -5.84
C ASP A 71 0.22 9.00 -4.86
N ALA A 72 1.28 9.73 -4.48
CA ALA A 72 1.19 10.82 -3.53
C ALA A 72 0.41 12.02 -4.08
N LYS A 73 0.24 12.16 -5.39
CA LYS A 73 -0.54 13.23 -6.01
C LYS A 73 -2.04 12.95 -5.95
N THR A 74 -2.46 11.73 -6.30
CA THR A 74 -3.89 11.39 -6.52
C THR A 74 -4.47 10.51 -5.42
N GLY A 75 -3.65 9.75 -4.71
CA GLY A 75 -4.09 8.68 -3.81
C GLY A 75 -4.49 7.40 -4.54
N GLU A 76 -4.23 7.27 -5.85
CA GLU A 76 -4.44 6.03 -6.59
C GLU A 76 -3.60 4.90 -5.97
N VAL A 77 -4.23 3.77 -5.65
CA VAL A 77 -3.53 2.57 -5.18
C VAL A 77 -2.87 1.89 -6.38
N LEU A 78 -1.55 1.77 -6.35
CA LEU A 78 -0.74 1.29 -7.47
C LEU A 78 -0.58 -0.24 -7.43
N CYS A 79 -0.18 -0.76 -6.28
CA CYS A 79 -0.02 -2.19 -6.02
C CYS A 79 0.00 -2.48 -4.52
N ILE A 80 -0.10 -3.77 -4.19
CA ILE A 80 0.25 -4.30 -2.86
C ILE A 80 1.52 -5.11 -3.02
N GLN A 81 2.55 -4.81 -2.24
CA GLN A 81 3.73 -5.65 -2.13
C GLN A 81 3.63 -6.51 -0.88
N THR A 82 3.74 -7.82 -1.06
CA THR A 82 3.81 -8.83 -0.01
C THR A 82 5.26 -9.30 0.17
N HIS A 83 5.54 -10.12 1.18
CA HIS A 83 6.90 -10.55 1.52
C HIS A 83 7.69 -11.16 0.35
N HIS A 84 7.02 -11.86 -0.59
CA HIS A 84 7.67 -12.52 -1.73
C HIS A 84 7.06 -12.19 -3.10
N TRP A 85 5.93 -11.49 -3.13
CA TRP A 85 5.15 -11.25 -4.35
C TRP A 85 4.55 -9.86 -4.34
N TYR A 86 3.98 -9.45 -5.46
CA TYR A 86 3.09 -8.30 -5.50
C TYR A 86 1.72 -8.72 -6.03
N LEU A 87 0.72 -7.92 -5.70
CA LEU A 87 -0.63 -8.03 -6.23
C LEU A 87 -0.92 -6.79 -7.06
N ASP A 88 -1.22 -6.99 -8.33
CA ASP A 88 -1.75 -5.95 -9.19
C ASP A 88 -3.17 -5.57 -8.73
N ILE A 89 -3.47 -4.28 -8.75
CA ILE A 89 -4.82 -3.78 -8.50
C ILE A 89 -5.53 -3.63 -9.83
N GLU A 90 -6.41 -4.55 -10.15
CA GLU A 90 -7.37 -4.40 -11.26
C GLU A 90 -8.56 -3.53 -10.82
N ASP A 91 -9.12 -2.77 -11.78
CA ASP A 91 -10.28 -1.87 -11.62
C ASP A 91 -11.58 -2.62 -11.29
#